data_AF-A0A5J5BB83-F1
#
_entry.id   AF-A0A5J5BB83-F1
#
_cell.length_a   1.000
_cell.length_b   1.000
_cell.length_c   1.000
_cell.angle_alpha   90.00
_cell.angle_beta   90.00
_cell.angle_gamma   90.00
#
_symmetry.space_group_name_H-M   'P 1'
#
loop_
_entity.id
_entity.type
_entity.pdbx_description
1 polymer ?
#
loop_
_entity_poly.entity_id
_entity_poly.type
_entity_poly.pdbx_seq_one_letter_code
_entity_poly.pdbx_strand_id
1 'polypeptide(L)'
;METVEASSDDQNDGEDLSVDNQKISDDLPELQMKNDSLHTELEVEAFRNQKISEDLRELQMKNDSLHAELEVEALRNQKISEDLRELQMKNDSLLAEFEALRIEYQSLQSKSAATEENLILLQQQNDEALKHNNDLVKDIEVISGERDALRKEFHGLEVSSREREDELLRKIDEELREKEDVQNELEGSRERIKEFLDEKSVKIRAFSEYSESLRSVKECLVRVIESMDEDKMGSDVDEGEELKEELGLDEEWRVFSVEVKAVSKLSSLVESKLSEYQETRKKEKKELENSVVSLTEENRDINSLLRIALVEKESVEKSLNRLKGHNEQKKGAILQIAERGLQKVGFGFMMGTGTNEPSLDNSGANNGGKSDGSECEEEVVSLASTVERIMKNLRLEITQLRTSLEESRSDTERLQSLTEKQAQKISENTLYIKELEDRETLLAQHAEELLLEIKETEEEVARWRQACELEVEAGKNVIEDRDKVASVLKQELEKTKAALDISNGKLKLKEELAAAAMAAQAAAERSLQLADSRAAELRVRIEELTRQLEEAESRERNHRKVRHICWPWRVLKVNPANNTDTRVQRVRRMLPEMQALLHYNV
;
A
#
# COMPACT_ATOMS: atom_id res chain seq x y z
N MET A 1 46.51 172.44 6.40
CA MET A 1 46.52 172.53 4.93
C MET A 1 45.20 173.19 4.55
N GLU A 2 45.23 174.48 4.19
CA GLU A 2 45.26 174.99 2.80
C GLU A 2 43.81 175.13 2.26
N THR A 3 43.34 176.26 1.69
CA THR A 3 43.90 177.62 1.46
C THR A 3 42.76 178.63 1.16
N VAL A 4 42.98 179.94 1.39
CA VAL A 4 42.68 181.15 0.55
C VAL A 4 41.50 181.06 -0.48
N GLU A 5 40.54 181.99 -0.68
CA GLU A 5 40.48 183.49 -0.80
C GLU A 5 39.03 183.98 -0.44
N ALA A 6 38.59 185.21 -0.12
CA ALA A 6 39.01 186.64 -0.17
C ALA A 6 38.48 187.51 -1.37
N SER A 7 38.45 188.85 -1.19
CA SER A 7 37.95 189.95 -2.09
C SER A 7 36.42 190.21 -2.11
N SER A 8 35.84 191.41 -2.40
CA SER A 8 36.11 192.85 -2.07
C SER A 8 34.90 193.72 -2.55
N ASP A 9 34.88 195.02 -2.19
CA ASP A 9 34.13 196.15 -2.85
C ASP A 9 32.56 196.17 -2.69
N ASP A 10 31.85 197.30 -2.55
CA ASP A 10 32.23 198.71 -2.26
C ASP A 10 31.08 199.54 -1.61
N GLN A 11 31.35 200.84 -1.34
CA GLN A 11 30.51 202.03 -1.04
C GLN A 11 28.99 201.99 -1.39
N ASN A 12 28.06 202.75 -0.78
CA ASN A 12 28.15 204.09 -0.14
C ASN A 12 26.91 204.43 0.76
N ASP A 13 26.97 205.57 1.45
CA ASP A 13 25.86 206.38 2.04
C ASP A 13 24.88 205.73 3.07
N GLY A 14 24.47 206.42 4.15
CA GLY A 14 24.89 207.77 4.57
C GLY A 14 24.02 208.52 5.60
N GLU A 15 22.85 208.02 6.03
CA GLU A 15 21.92 208.79 6.90
C GLU A 15 21.25 207.94 8.01
N ASP A 16 20.94 208.60 9.14
CA ASP A 16 20.09 208.21 10.28
C ASP A 16 20.35 206.87 11.01
N LEU A 17 21.44 206.83 11.77
CA LEU A 17 21.83 205.86 12.81
C LEU A 17 20.89 205.78 14.06
N SER A 18 19.56 205.77 13.85
CA SER A 18 18.56 205.78 14.94
C SER A 18 17.71 204.50 15.02
N VAL A 19 17.78 203.60 14.03
CA VAL A 19 16.86 202.46 13.90
C VAL A 19 17.46 201.13 14.39
N ASP A 20 18.74 200.85 14.10
CA ASP A 20 19.30 199.49 14.23
C ASP A 20 19.61 199.05 15.67
N ASN A 21 19.97 199.98 16.57
CA ASN A 21 20.27 199.64 17.97
C ASN A 21 19.05 199.16 18.75
N GLN A 22 17.83 199.56 18.35
CA GLN A 22 16.59 199.02 18.93
C GLN A 22 16.42 197.56 18.50
N LYS A 23 16.59 197.29 17.21
CA LYS A 23 16.40 195.98 16.59
C LYS A 23 17.30 194.89 17.18
N ILE A 24 18.59 195.19 17.38
CA ILE A 24 19.55 194.24 17.99
C ILE A 24 19.18 193.93 19.45
N SER A 25 18.56 194.89 20.17
CA SER A 25 18.07 194.66 21.54
C SER A 25 16.83 193.76 21.59
N ASP A 26 16.04 193.73 20.52
CA ASP A 26 14.83 192.91 20.41
C ASP A 26 15.15 191.50 19.83
N ASP A 27 16.10 191.40 18.90
CA ASP A 27 16.53 190.14 18.26
C ASP A 27 17.29 189.19 19.24
N LEU A 28 18.07 189.74 20.18
CA LEU A 28 18.91 188.95 21.10
C LEU A 28 18.11 188.00 22.03
N PRO A 29 17.04 188.42 22.74
CA PRO A 29 16.20 187.50 23.50
C PRO A 29 15.43 186.51 22.62
N GLU A 30 15.13 186.85 21.35
CA GLU A 30 14.52 185.89 20.42
C GLU A 30 15.51 184.79 20.01
N LEU A 31 16.78 185.14 19.77
CA LEU A 31 17.85 184.16 19.54
C LEU A 31 18.14 183.30 20.78
N GLN A 32 18.08 183.88 21.98
CA GLN A 32 18.23 183.13 23.23
C GLN A 32 17.08 182.11 23.38
N MET A 33 15.82 182.53 23.21
CA MET A 33 14.68 181.62 23.23
C MET A 33 14.75 180.55 22.13
N LYS A 34 15.24 180.87 20.92
CA LYS A 34 15.46 179.88 19.86
C LYS A 34 16.54 178.86 20.24
N ASN A 35 17.61 179.29 20.90
CA ASN A 35 18.67 178.39 21.36
C ASN A 35 18.18 177.46 22.49
N ASP A 36 17.45 178.02 23.47
CA ASP A 36 16.86 177.24 24.57
C ASP A 36 15.75 176.27 24.04
N SER A 37 14.98 176.70 23.03
CA SER A 37 14.00 175.87 22.31
C SER A 37 14.67 174.74 21.52
N LEU A 38 15.76 175.02 20.81
CA LEU A 38 16.54 174.00 20.10
C LEU A 38 17.21 173.03 21.08
N HIS A 39 17.74 173.51 22.20
CA HIS A 39 18.40 172.65 23.19
C HIS A 39 17.41 171.72 23.90
N THR A 40 16.20 172.20 24.20
CA THR A 40 15.12 171.36 24.75
C THR A 40 14.53 170.41 23.71
N GLU A 41 14.42 170.80 22.44
CA GLU A 41 14.04 169.89 21.35
C GLU A 41 15.08 168.79 21.13
N LEU A 42 16.38 169.12 21.17
CA LEU A 42 17.49 168.18 21.03
C LEU A 42 17.59 167.23 22.25
N GLU A 43 17.28 167.70 23.46
CA GLU A 43 17.20 166.86 24.67
C GLU A 43 15.98 165.92 24.64
N VAL A 44 14.82 166.39 24.17
CA VAL A 44 13.64 165.55 23.90
C VAL A 44 13.95 164.51 22.81
N GLU A 45 14.67 164.89 21.76
CA GLU A 45 15.04 163.98 20.68
C GLU A 45 16.13 162.98 21.10
N ALA A 46 17.06 163.37 21.97
CA ALA A 46 18.00 162.45 22.61
C ALA A 46 17.27 161.42 23.50
N PHE A 47 16.27 161.87 24.27
CA PHE A 47 15.44 160.98 25.09
C PHE A 47 14.58 160.02 24.23
N ARG A 48 14.00 160.51 23.11
CA ARG A 48 13.33 159.66 22.11
C ARG A 48 14.27 158.61 21.53
N ASN A 49 15.48 158.99 21.13
CA ASN A 49 16.47 158.07 20.56
C ASN A 49 16.99 157.05 21.58
N GLN A 50 17.17 157.45 22.86
CA GLN A 50 17.41 156.48 23.94
C GLN A 50 16.26 155.50 24.07
N LYS A 51 15.00 155.98 24.12
CA LYS A 51 13.83 155.12 24.26
C LYS A 51 13.68 154.15 23.09
N ILE A 52 13.89 154.61 21.85
CA ILE A 52 13.93 153.76 20.66
C ILE A 52 15.05 152.71 20.76
N SER A 53 16.23 153.06 21.28
CA SER A 53 17.34 152.10 21.49
C SER A 53 17.02 151.05 22.55
N GLU A 54 16.29 151.42 23.61
CA GLU A 54 15.80 150.49 24.63
C GLU A 54 14.72 149.57 24.09
N ASP A 55 13.73 150.11 23.35
CA ASP A 55 12.65 149.33 22.73
C ASP A 55 13.18 148.37 21.66
N LEU A 56 14.17 148.79 20.86
CA LEU A 56 14.87 147.91 19.92
C LEU A 56 15.65 146.80 20.63
N ARG A 57 16.28 147.08 21.79
CA ARG A 57 16.96 146.06 22.60
C ARG A 57 15.97 145.06 23.22
N GLU A 58 14.81 145.54 23.68
CA GLU A 58 13.75 144.68 24.20
C GLU A 58 13.13 143.81 23.09
N LEU A 59 12.92 144.37 21.89
CA LEU A 59 12.47 143.62 20.71
C LEU A 59 13.51 142.59 20.27
N GLN A 60 14.81 142.92 20.30
CA GLN A 60 15.87 141.95 19.98
C GLN A 60 15.86 140.77 20.96
N MET A 61 15.85 141.03 22.29
CA MET A 61 15.79 139.94 23.28
C MET A 61 14.51 139.10 23.16
N LYS A 62 13.36 139.71 22.81
CA LYS A 62 12.13 138.96 22.52
C LYS A 62 12.27 138.09 21.28
N ASN A 63 12.90 138.60 20.21
CA ASN A 63 13.14 137.85 18.99
C ASN A 63 14.10 136.68 19.22
N ASP A 64 15.18 136.90 19.97
CA ASP A 64 16.15 135.85 20.36
C ASP A 64 15.48 134.77 21.23
N SER A 65 14.60 135.17 22.17
CA SER A 65 13.80 134.24 22.99
C SER A 65 12.82 133.41 22.13
N LEU A 66 12.11 134.05 21.20
CA LEU A 66 11.18 133.37 20.29
C LEU A 66 11.92 132.42 19.33
N HIS A 67 13.12 132.77 18.88
CA HIS A 67 13.97 131.86 18.10
C HIS A 67 14.38 130.63 18.90
N ALA A 68 14.79 130.79 20.17
CA ALA A 68 15.15 129.67 21.04
C ALA A 68 13.93 128.77 21.36
N GLU A 69 12.76 129.34 21.62
CA GLU A 69 11.51 128.58 21.81
C GLU A 69 11.13 127.80 20.54
N LEU A 70 11.26 128.42 19.36
CA LEU A 70 10.96 127.79 18.07
C LEU A 70 11.96 126.68 17.72
N GLU A 71 13.24 126.82 18.06
CA GLU A 71 14.25 125.76 17.88
C GLU A 71 13.98 124.57 18.81
N VAL A 72 13.67 124.82 20.09
CA VAL A 72 13.28 123.76 21.05
C VAL A 72 12.03 123.02 20.58
N GLU A 73 11.02 123.73 20.09
CA GLU A 73 9.79 123.12 19.61
C GLU A 73 9.99 122.40 18.26
N ALA A 74 10.88 122.88 17.38
CA ALA A 74 11.28 122.16 16.17
C ALA A 74 11.97 120.83 16.49
N LEU A 75 12.91 120.81 17.44
CA LEU A 75 13.55 119.59 17.93
C LEU A 75 12.55 118.61 18.58
N ARG A 76 11.54 119.13 19.29
CA ARG A 76 10.43 118.34 19.84
C ARG A 76 9.62 117.67 18.73
N ASN A 77 9.23 118.42 17.71
CA ASN A 77 8.46 117.91 16.58
C ASN A 77 9.26 116.91 15.73
N GLN A 78 10.57 117.11 15.58
CA GLN A 78 11.46 116.09 15.01
C GLN A 78 11.41 114.80 15.84
N LYS A 79 11.60 114.89 17.16
CA LYS A 79 11.61 113.69 18.03
C LYS A 79 10.28 112.94 18.00
N ILE A 80 9.15 113.67 18.03
CA ILE A 80 7.81 113.07 17.87
C ILE A 80 7.67 112.39 16.49
N SER A 81 8.21 112.96 15.41
CA SER A 81 8.21 112.34 14.08
C SER A 81 9.07 111.06 14.02
N GLU A 82 10.19 111.01 14.72
CA GLU A 82 11.04 109.82 14.85
C GLU A 82 10.34 108.71 15.65
N ASP A 83 9.74 109.05 16.80
CA ASP A 83 9.03 108.10 17.66
C ASP A 83 7.77 107.53 16.98
N LEU A 84 7.04 108.36 16.23
CA LEU A 84 5.92 107.91 15.39
C LEU A 84 6.37 106.95 14.29
N ARG A 85 7.53 107.20 13.65
CA ARG A 85 8.10 106.30 12.63
C ARG A 85 8.54 104.97 13.24
N GLU A 86 9.13 104.98 14.44
CA GLU A 86 9.50 103.75 15.15
C GLU A 86 8.27 102.92 15.55
N LEU A 87 7.19 103.58 16.00
CA LEU A 87 5.91 102.94 16.29
C LEU A 87 5.23 102.36 15.04
N GLN A 88 5.30 103.06 13.90
CA GLN A 88 4.82 102.54 12.61
C GLN A 88 5.57 101.26 12.21
N MET A 89 6.90 101.29 12.19
CA MET A 89 7.72 100.11 11.86
C MET A 89 7.44 98.91 12.78
N LYS A 90 7.19 99.14 14.08
CA LYS A 90 6.80 98.07 15.03
C LYS A 90 5.40 97.53 14.75
N ASN A 91 4.44 98.40 14.44
CA ASN A 91 3.08 98.00 14.09
C ASN A 91 3.05 97.16 12.81
N ASP A 92 3.82 97.57 11.80
CA ASP A 92 3.91 96.86 10.51
C ASP A 92 4.59 95.48 10.67
N SER A 93 5.62 95.38 11.53
CA SER A 93 6.22 94.08 11.92
C SER A 93 5.21 93.16 12.61
N LEU A 94 4.46 93.68 13.58
CA LEU A 94 3.43 92.91 14.29
C LEU A 94 2.30 92.47 13.36
N LEU A 95 1.89 93.29 12.39
CA LEU A 95 0.91 92.91 11.38
C LEU A 95 1.42 91.75 10.51
N ALA A 96 2.68 91.78 10.07
CA ALA A 96 3.29 90.69 9.32
C ALA A 96 3.38 89.39 10.15
N GLU A 97 3.70 89.48 11.45
CA GLU A 97 3.68 88.34 12.37
C GLU A 97 2.27 87.75 12.57
N PHE A 98 1.25 88.60 12.71
CA PHE A 98 -0.15 88.16 12.79
C PHE A 98 -0.65 87.52 11.48
N GLU A 99 -0.25 88.03 10.31
CA GLU A 99 -0.59 87.41 9.03
C GLU A 99 0.11 86.05 8.83
N ALA A 100 1.39 85.94 9.20
CA ALA A 100 2.12 84.67 9.17
C ALA A 100 1.47 83.63 10.09
N LEU A 101 1.16 84.00 11.34
CA LEU A 101 0.50 83.11 12.31
C LEU A 101 -0.91 82.69 11.85
N ARG A 102 -1.64 83.58 11.16
CA ARG A 102 -2.95 83.27 10.57
C ARG A 102 -2.84 82.25 9.44
N ILE A 103 -1.83 82.37 8.58
CA ILE A 103 -1.56 81.40 7.49
C ILE A 103 -1.14 80.05 8.07
N GLU A 104 -0.31 80.03 9.11
CA GLU A 104 0.09 78.79 9.79
C GLU A 104 -1.11 78.12 10.47
N TYR A 105 -1.97 78.87 11.17
CA TYR A 105 -3.20 78.35 11.77
C TYR A 105 -4.14 77.75 10.72
N GLN A 106 -4.31 78.41 9.57
CA GLN A 106 -5.11 77.87 8.45
C GLN A 106 -4.49 76.59 7.86
N SER A 107 -3.16 76.50 7.79
CA SER A 107 -2.45 75.28 7.39
C SER A 107 -2.60 74.15 8.42
N LEU A 108 -2.59 74.46 9.71
CA LEU A 108 -2.81 73.50 10.78
C LEU A 108 -4.27 72.99 10.77
N GLN A 109 -5.24 73.88 10.56
CA GLN A 109 -6.66 73.54 10.47
C GLN A 109 -6.95 72.62 9.28
N SER A 110 -6.39 72.88 8.10
CA SER A 110 -6.58 72.00 6.92
C SER A 110 -5.89 70.65 7.08
N LYS A 111 -4.71 70.60 7.72
CA LYS A 111 -4.07 69.33 8.12
C LYS A 111 -4.92 68.55 9.11
N SER A 112 -5.51 69.22 10.11
CA SER A 112 -6.38 68.61 11.12
C SER A 112 -7.61 67.96 10.48
N ALA A 113 -8.30 68.68 9.59
CA ALA A 113 -9.45 68.15 8.85
C ALA A 113 -9.05 66.93 8.00
N ALA A 114 -7.94 67.01 7.27
CA ALA A 114 -7.44 65.89 6.48
C ALA A 114 -7.08 64.67 7.37
N THR A 115 -6.53 64.86 8.58
CA THR A 115 -6.29 63.73 9.50
C THR A 115 -7.57 63.13 10.08
N GLU A 116 -8.63 63.93 10.25
CA GLU A 116 -9.95 63.46 10.70
C GLU A 116 -10.65 62.65 9.61
N GLU A 117 -10.62 63.11 8.35
CA GLU A 117 -11.11 62.36 7.19
C GLU A 117 -10.38 61.01 7.01
N ASN A 118 -9.05 60.99 7.15
CA ASN A 118 -8.26 59.76 7.09
C ASN A 118 -8.59 58.79 8.25
N LEU A 119 -8.87 59.30 9.45
CA LEU A 119 -9.26 58.47 10.60
C LEU A 119 -10.64 57.81 10.36
N ILE A 120 -11.60 58.56 9.81
CA ILE A 120 -12.92 58.02 9.42
C ILE A 120 -12.77 56.92 8.36
N LEU A 121 -11.94 57.13 7.35
CA LEU A 121 -11.67 56.13 6.30
C LEU A 121 -11.02 54.86 6.86
N LEU A 122 -10.02 54.99 7.74
CA LEU A 122 -9.38 53.85 8.41
C LEU A 122 -10.37 53.10 9.32
N GLN A 123 -11.29 53.80 9.99
CA GLN A 123 -12.33 53.17 10.79
C GLN A 123 -13.31 52.37 9.91
N GLN A 124 -13.74 52.92 8.77
CA GLN A 124 -14.60 52.21 7.81
C GLN A 124 -13.92 50.94 7.27
N GLN A 125 -12.64 51.02 6.88
CA GLN A 125 -11.87 49.86 6.44
C GLN A 125 -11.72 48.79 7.54
N ASN A 126 -11.57 49.20 8.81
CA ASN A 126 -11.52 48.28 9.93
C ASN A 126 -12.88 47.59 10.17
N ASP A 127 -13.99 48.34 10.11
CA ASP A 127 -15.35 47.79 10.23
C ASP A 127 -15.70 46.83 9.07
N GLU A 128 -15.16 47.05 7.87
CA GLU A 128 -15.28 46.14 6.72
C GLU A 128 -14.42 44.88 6.90
N ALA A 129 -13.16 45.02 7.32
CA ALA A 129 -12.28 43.89 7.62
C ALA A 129 -12.83 43.02 8.77
N LEU A 130 -13.43 43.63 9.79
CA LEU A 130 -14.09 42.92 10.89
C LEU A 130 -15.33 42.14 10.40
N LYS A 131 -16.14 42.68 9.49
CA LYS A 131 -17.24 41.93 8.87
C LYS A 131 -16.72 40.72 8.08
N HIS A 132 -15.73 40.93 7.21
CA HIS A 132 -15.15 39.84 6.42
C HIS A 132 -14.54 38.74 7.30
N ASN A 133 -13.81 39.10 8.36
CA ASN A 133 -13.29 38.14 9.33
C ASN A 133 -14.42 37.37 10.04
N ASN A 134 -15.51 38.03 10.43
CA ASN A 134 -16.67 37.37 11.04
C ASN A 134 -17.40 36.41 10.07
N ASP A 135 -17.40 36.70 8.78
CA ASP A 135 -17.96 35.80 7.75
C ASP A 135 -17.03 34.58 7.53
N LEU A 136 -15.73 34.80 7.38
CA LEU A 136 -14.73 33.73 7.30
C LEU A 136 -14.75 32.79 8.51
N VAL A 137 -15.04 33.30 9.71
CA VAL A 137 -15.20 32.47 10.93
C VAL A 137 -16.41 31.53 10.80
N LYS A 138 -17.54 32.00 10.26
CA LYS A 138 -18.72 31.13 10.02
C LYS A 138 -18.41 30.06 9.00
N ASP A 139 -17.71 30.41 7.92
CA ASP A 139 -17.29 29.44 6.89
C ASP A 139 -16.39 28.35 7.50
N ILE A 140 -15.46 28.73 8.39
CA ILE A 140 -14.59 27.80 9.13
C ILE A 140 -15.40 26.92 10.11
N GLU A 141 -16.45 27.44 10.75
CA GLU A 141 -17.37 26.66 11.60
C GLU A 141 -18.16 25.63 10.77
N VAL A 142 -18.70 26.03 9.62
CA VAL A 142 -19.43 25.14 8.69
C VAL A 142 -18.51 24.03 8.17
N ILE A 143 -17.34 24.38 7.61
CA ILE A 143 -16.35 23.42 7.09
C ILE A 143 -15.86 22.48 8.21
N SER A 144 -15.74 22.97 9.45
CA SER A 144 -15.41 22.11 10.59
C SER A 144 -16.53 21.12 10.94
N GLY A 145 -17.79 21.54 10.85
CA GLY A 145 -18.96 20.67 11.00
C GLY A 145 -19.03 19.58 9.93
N GLU A 146 -18.81 19.95 8.66
CA GLU A 146 -18.76 19.01 7.53
C GLU A 146 -17.62 18.00 7.68
N ARG A 147 -16.40 18.47 7.99
CA ARG A 147 -15.24 17.61 8.28
C ARG A 147 -15.52 16.61 9.40
N ASP A 148 -16.17 17.04 10.47
CA ASP A 148 -16.45 16.20 11.63
C ASP A 148 -17.70 15.31 11.47
N ALA A 149 -18.53 15.58 10.45
CA ALA A 149 -19.52 14.64 9.94
C ALA A 149 -18.85 13.56 9.07
N LEU A 150 -18.04 13.95 8.08
CA LEU A 150 -17.28 13.03 7.22
C LEU A 150 -16.36 12.09 8.03
N ARG A 151 -15.76 12.58 9.13
CA ARG A 151 -14.97 11.77 10.06
C ARG A 151 -15.79 10.67 10.74
N LYS A 152 -17.09 10.91 11.02
CA LYS A 152 -17.99 9.90 11.61
C LYS A 152 -18.41 8.86 10.58
N GLU A 153 -18.78 9.30 9.38
CA GLU A 153 -19.11 8.40 8.25
C GLU A 153 -17.93 7.48 7.93
N PHE A 154 -16.71 8.04 7.82
CA PHE A 154 -15.50 7.26 7.60
C PHE A 154 -15.26 6.21 8.69
N HIS A 155 -15.44 6.57 9.97
CA HIS A 155 -15.29 5.62 11.08
C HIS A 155 -16.39 4.55 11.10
N GLY A 156 -17.62 4.89 10.70
CA GLY A 156 -18.70 3.90 10.52
C GLY A 156 -18.39 2.89 9.39
N LEU A 157 -17.82 3.36 8.28
CA LEU A 157 -17.36 2.51 7.18
C LEU A 157 -16.16 1.64 7.57
N GLU A 158 -15.21 2.18 8.34
CA GLU A 158 -14.06 1.46 8.91
C GLU A 158 -14.51 0.30 9.80
N VAL A 159 -15.43 0.56 10.74
CA VAL A 159 -16.01 -0.48 11.62
C VAL A 159 -16.78 -1.51 10.79
N SER A 160 -17.63 -1.08 9.86
CA SER A 160 -18.38 -1.99 8.99
C SER A 160 -17.49 -2.86 8.10
N SER A 161 -16.33 -2.35 7.66
CA SER A 161 -15.36 -3.16 6.88
C SER A 161 -14.76 -4.24 7.75
N ARG A 162 -14.31 -3.88 8.94
CA ARG A 162 -13.74 -4.81 9.92
C ARG A 162 -14.73 -5.90 10.32
N GLU A 163 -16.00 -5.55 10.56
CA GLU A 163 -17.06 -6.53 10.86
C GLU A 163 -17.30 -7.51 9.69
N ARG A 164 -17.20 -7.06 8.44
CA ARG A 164 -17.27 -7.92 7.24
C ARG A 164 -16.02 -8.80 7.09
N GLU A 165 -14.84 -8.26 7.37
CA GLU A 165 -13.57 -9.02 7.35
C GLU A 165 -13.56 -10.11 8.43
N ASP A 166 -13.99 -9.81 9.66
CA ASP A 166 -14.11 -10.76 10.76
C ASP A 166 -15.23 -11.81 10.51
N GLU A 167 -16.26 -11.49 9.72
CA GLU A 167 -17.27 -12.45 9.24
C GLU A 167 -16.72 -13.39 8.15
N LEU A 168 -15.94 -12.86 7.19
CA LEU A 168 -15.30 -13.66 6.16
C LEU A 168 -14.25 -14.61 6.74
N LEU A 169 -13.45 -14.16 7.72
CA LEU A 169 -12.51 -15.01 8.44
C LEU A 169 -13.23 -16.17 9.16
N ARG A 170 -14.34 -15.91 9.85
CA ARG A 170 -15.14 -16.97 10.50
C ARG A 170 -15.71 -17.99 9.51
N LYS A 171 -16.09 -17.57 8.30
CA LYS A 171 -16.54 -18.49 7.24
C LYS A 171 -15.41 -19.34 6.68
N ILE A 172 -14.23 -18.75 6.47
CA ILE A 172 -13.02 -19.49 6.05
C ILE A 172 -12.64 -20.53 7.10
N ASP A 173 -12.65 -20.18 8.39
CA ASP A 173 -12.36 -21.10 9.49
C ASP A 173 -13.37 -22.27 9.58
N GLU A 174 -14.65 -22.04 9.27
CA GLU A 174 -15.68 -23.09 9.26
C GLU A 174 -15.54 -23.99 8.01
N GLU A 175 -15.38 -23.39 6.82
CA GLU A 175 -15.11 -24.13 5.59
C GLU A 175 -13.84 -24.99 5.68
N LEU A 176 -12.82 -24.56 6.45
CA LEU A 176 -11.62 -25.34 6.70
C LEU A 176 -11.90 -26.53 7.63
N ARG A 177 -12.73 -26.37 8.67
CA ARG A 177 -13.19 -27.48 9.51
C ARG A 177 -13.99 -28.50 8.71
N GLU A 178 -14.97 -28.05 7.92
CA GLU A 178 -15.78 -28.94 7.06
C GLU A 178 -14.91 -29.73 6.08
N LYS A 179 -13.87 -29.10 5.49
CA LYS A 179 -12.92 -29.78 4.59
C LYS A 179 -12.00 -30.75 5.33
N GLU A 180 -11.58 -30.45 6.55
CA GLU A 180 -10.80 -31.36 7.40
C GLU A 180 -11.62 -32.59 7.81
N ASP A 181 -12.87 -32.41 8.24
CA ASP A 181 -13.78 -33.50 8.60
C ASP A 181 -14.09 -34.40 7.38
N VAL A 182 -14.40 -33.82 6.22
CA VAL A 182 -14.59 -34.59 4.97
C VAL A 182 -13.31 -35.33 4.54
N GLN A 183 -12.13 -34.72 4.72
CA GLN A 183 -10.86 -35.41 4.46
C GLN A 183 -10.64 -36.59 5.42
N ASN A 184 -10.98 -36.44 6.70
CA ASN A 184 -10.89 -37.50 7.70
C ASN A 184 -11.86 -38.66 7.40
N GLU A 185 -13.10 -38.37 6.99
CA GLU A 185 -14.05 -39.41 6.53
C GLU A 185 -13.54 -40.14 5.27
N LEU A 186 -12.94 -39.41 4.33
CA LEU A 186 -12.41 -39.97 3.09
C LEU A 186 -11.20 -40.88 3.36
N GLU A 187 -10.25 -40.46 4.21
CA GLU A 187 -9.14 -41.30 4.67
C GLU A 187 -9.67 -42.56 5.38
N GLY A 188 -10.62 -42.42 6.31
CA GLY A 188 -11.25 -43.56 6.98
C GLY A 188 -12.09 -44.46 6.06
N SER A 189 -12.58 -43.95 4.92
CA SER A 189 -13.20 -44.79 3.86
C SER A 189 -12.16 -45.57 3.05
N ARG A 190 -11.02 -44.92 2.76
CA ARG A 190 -9.89 -45.48 2.03
C ARG A 190 -9.19 -46.60 2.81
N GLU A 191 -9.06 -46.45 4.13
CA GLU A 191 -8.56 -47.51 5.00
C GLU A 191 -9.48 -48.74 4.99
N ARG A 192 -10.81 -48.56 5.17
CA ARG A 192 -11.78 -49.67 5.08
C ARG A 192 -11.77 -50.37 3.73
N ILE A 193 -11.61 -49.63 2.62
CA ILE A 193 -11.46 -50.21 1.28
C ILE A 193 -10.17 -51.05 1.19
N LYS A 194 -9.07 -50.56 1.77
CA LYS A 194 -7.80 -51.30 1.81
C LYS A 194 -7.93 -52.58 2.64
N GLU A 195 -8.53 -52.52 3.83
CA GLU A 195 -8.78 -53.70 4.67
C GLU A 195 -9.61 -54.76 3.92
N PHE A 196 -10.65 -54.35 3.19
CA PHE A 196 -11.47 -55.25 2.38
C PHE A 196 -10.69 -55.87 1.19
N LEU A 197 -9.81 -55.10 0.54
CA LEU A 197 -8.94 -55.61 -0.52
C LEU A 197 -7.88 -56.58 0.03
N ASP A 198 -7.28 -56.28 1.19
CA ASP A 198 -6.36 -57.17 1.89
C ASP A 198 -7.09 -58.47 2.30
N GLU A 199 -8.31 -58.40 2.82
CA GLU A 199 -9.14 -59.56 3.16
C GLU A 199 -9.51 -60.40 1.91
N LYS A 200 -9.89 -59.76 0.79
CA LYS A 200 -10.10 -60.50 -0.48
C LYS A 200 -8.80 -61.15 -0.95
N SER A 201 -7.64 -60.49 -0.84
CA SER A 201 -6.35 -61.08 -1.24
C SER A 201 -6.00 -62.36 -0.46
N VAL A 202 -6.39 -62.44 0.82
CA VAL A 202 -6.23 -63.63 1.66
C VAL A 202 -7.20 -64.73 1.22
N LYS A 203 -8.45 -64.38 0.90
CA LYS A 203 -9.44 -65.34 0.37
C LYS A 203 -9.00 -65.93 -0.98
N ILE A 204 -8.56 -65.09 -1.93
CA ILE A 204 -8.03 -65.53 -3.25
C ILE A 204 -6.89 -66.55 -3.06
N ARG A 205 -5.96 -66.27 -2.14
CA ARG A 205 -4.83 -67.16 -1.85
C ARG A 205 -5.30 -68.52 -1.31
N ALA A 206 -6.21 -68.52 -0.33
CA ALA A 206 -6.78 -69.75 0.21
C ALA A 206 -7.51 -70.57 -0.86
N PHE A 207 -8.31 -69.94 -1.73
CA PHE A 207 -8.94 -70.64 -2.85
C PHE A 207 -7.94 -71.21 -3.86
N SER A 208 -6.80 -70.55 -4.07
CA SER A 208 -5.70 -71.07 -4.89
C SER A 208 -5.10 -72.35 -4.26
N GLU A 209 -4.76 -72.29 -2.97
CA GLU A 209 -4.21 -73.43 -2.21
C GLU A 209 -5.18 -74.63 -2.16
N TYR A 210 -6.49 -74.39 -1.99
CA TYR A 210 -7.50 -75.44 -2.06
C TYR A 210 -7.68 -76.00 -3.48
N SER A 211 -7.56 -75.19 -4.53
CA SER A 211 -7.66 -75.64 -5.93
C SER A 211 -6.48 -76.52 -6.33
N GLU A 212 -5.25 -76.13 -5.96
CA GLU A 212 -4.05 -76.97 -6.13
C GLU A 212 -4.18 -78.30 -5.38
N SER A 213 -4.72 -78.27 -4.17
CA SER A 213 -5.00 -79.47 -3.37
C SER A 213 -6.01 -80.40 -4.06
N LEU A 214 -7.11 -79.86 -4.59
CA LEU A 214 -8.09 -80.66 -5.36
C LEU A 214 -7.50 -81.25 -6.63
N ARG A 215 -6.63 -80.52 -7.34
CA ARG A 215 -5.97 -81.02 -8.55
C ARG A 215 -5.07 -82.22 -8.24
N SER A 216 -4.30 -82.15 -7.16
CA SER A 216 -3.52 -83.28 -6.65
C SER A 216 -4.40 -84.49 -6.29
N VAL A 217 -5.62 -84.27 -5.77
CA VAL A 217 -6.61 -85.34 -5.55
C VAL A 217 -7.17 -85.89 -6.86
N LYS A 218 -7.51 -85.04 -7.86
CA LYS A 218 -7.94 -85.44 -9.21
C LYS A 218 -6.90 -86.38 -9.84
N GLU A 219 -5.63 -85.98 -9.83
CA GLU A 219 -4.50 -86.77 -10.32
C GLU A 219 -4.25 -88.05 -9.52
N CYS A 220 -4.54 -88.06 -8.22
CA CYS A 220 -4.44 -89.27 -7.39
C CYS A 220 -5.53 -90.29 -7.76
N LEU A 221 -6.79 -89.85 -7.88
CA LEU A 221 -7.92 -90.70 -8.25
C LEU A 221 -7.75 -91.29 -9.65
N VAL A 222 -7.33 -90.49 -10.64
CA VAL A 222 -7.03 -90.98 -12.00
C VAL A 222 -5.99 -92.11 -11.97
N ARG A 223 -4.85 -91.92 -11.29
CA ARG A 223 -3.82 -92.97 -11.16
C ARG A 223 -4.31 -94.22 -10.43
N VAL A 224 -5.28 -94.09 -9.52
CA VAL A 224 -5.91 -95.25 -8.87
C VAL A 224 -6.80 -96.01 -9.85
N ILE A 225 -7.59 -95.33 -10.69
CA ILE A 225 -8.37 -95.97 -11.77
C ILE A 225 -7.43 -96.70 -12.76
N GLU A 226 -6.40 -96.01 -13.25
CA GLU A 226 -5.37 -96.57 -14.16
C GLU A 226 -4.64 -97.79 -13.57
N SER A 227 -4.59 -97.93 -12.24
CA SER A 227 -3.96 -99.07 -11.57
C SER A 227 -4.89 -100.28 -11.34
N MET A 228 -6.20 -100.15 -11.59
CA MET A 228 -7.19 -101.22 -11.44
C MET A 228 -7.63 -101.83 -12.77
N ASP A 229 -7.54 -101.08 -13.87
CA ASP A 229 -7.83 -101.59 -15.22
C ASP A 229 -6.56 -102.13 -15.90
N GLU A 230 -6.33 -103.45 -15.79
CA GLU A 230 -5.30 -104.14 -16.57
C GLU A 230 -5.65 -104.20 -18.08
N ASP A 231 -6.95 -104.19 -18.42
CA ASP A 231 -7.47 -104.09 -19.79
C ASP A 231 -7.56 -102.63 -20.25
N LYS A 232 -6.55 -102.20 -21.00
CA LYS A 232 -6.31 -100.79 -21.36
C LYS A 232 -7.26 -100.26 -22.45
N MET A 233 -8.45 -99.84 -22.04
CA MET A 233 -9.38 -99.02 -22.82
C MET A 233 -9.54 -97.63 -22.18
N GLY A 234 -9.44 -96.57 -22.98
CA GLY A 234 -9.48 -95.19 -22.47
C GLY A 234 -10.87 -94.79 -22.00
N SER A 235 -11.03 -94.51 -20.71
CA SER A 235 -12.21 -93.83 -20.18
C SER A 235 -12.03 -92.31 -20.34
N ASP A 236 -12.47 -91.77 -21.48
CA ASP A 236 -12.61 -90.32 -21.64
C ASP A 236 -13.64 -89.80 -20.63
N VAL A 237 -13.15 -89.21 -19.53
CA VAL A 237 -14.01 -88.54 -18.55
C VAL A 237 -14.44 -87.21 -19.14
N ASP A 238 -15.65 -87.21 -19.71
CA ASP A 238 -16.26 -86.06 -20.38
C ASP A 238 -16.25 -84.81 -19.49
N GLU A 239 -15.43 -83.82 -19.87
CA GLU A 239 -15.31 -82.52 -19.18
C GLU A 239 -16.39 -81.52 -19.66
N GLY A 240 -17.34 -81.94 -20.50
CA GLY A 240 -18.36 -81.12 -21.16
C GLY A 240 -19.71 -80.95 -20.44
N GLU A 241 -19.73 -80.41 -19.21
CA GLU A 241 -20.98 -79.86 -18.63
C GLU A 241 -20.88 -78.34 -18.41
N GLU A 242 -21.26 -77.59 -19.43
CA GLU A 242 -21.28 -76.13 -19.47
C GLU A 242 -22.37 -75.55 -18.54
N LEU A 243 -21.97 -75.13 -17.33
CA LEU A 243 -22.88 -74.58 -16.32
C LEU A 243 -23.31 -73.15 -16.68
N LYS A 244 -24.59 -73.00 -17.04
CA LYS A 244 -25.27 -71.72 -17.28
C LYS A 244 -25.05 -70.70 -16.15
N GLU A 245 -24.31 -69.65 -16.49
CA GLU A 245 -24.42 -68.25 -16.03
C GLU A 245 -25.23 -67.99 -14.73
N GLU A 246 -24.75 -68.52 -13.60
CA GLU A 246 -25.33 -68.26 -12.28
C GLU A 246 -24.76 -66.94 -11.72
N LEU A 247 -25.43 -65.84 -12.08
CA LEU A 247 -25.05 -64.45 -11.76
C LEU A 247 -25.09 -64.17 -10.25
N GLY A 248 -23.95 -64.33 -9.58
CA GLY A 248 -23.80 -63.95 -8.16
C GLY A 248 -22.54 -64.49 -7.47
N LEU A 249 -21.91 -65.54 -8.00
CA LEU A 249 -20.66 -66.08 -7.45
C LEU A 249 -19.42 -65.38 -8.04
N ASP A 250 -18.37 -65.27 -7.22
CA ASP A 250 -17.02 -64.85 -7.65
C ASP A 250 -16.45 -65.86 -8.66
N GLU A 251 -15.63 -65.41 -9.61
CA GLU A 251 -15.12 -66.27 -10.70
C GLU A 251 -14.29 -67.45 -10.15
N GLU A 252 -13.51 -67.18 -9.10
CA GLU A 252 -12.71 -68.14 -8.36
C GLU A 252 -13.57 -69.26 -7.74
N TRP A 253 -14.77 -68.92 -7.25
CA TRP A 253 -15.74 -69.89 -6.71
C TRP A 253 -16.36 -70.77 -7.80
N ARG A 254 -16.57 -70.25 -9.03
CA ARG A 254 -17.02 -71.07 -10.16
C ARG A 254 -15.98 -72.13 -10.52
N VAL A 255 -14.71 -71.72 -10.71
CA VAL A 255 -13.61 -72.64 -11.04
C VAL A 255 -13.45 -73.72 -9.97
N PHE A 256 -13.42 -73.33 -8.69
CA PHE A 256 -13.34 -74.26 -7.57
C PHE A 256 -14.51 -75.27 -7.54
N SER A 257 -15.74 -74.80 -7.75
CA SER A 257 -16.95 -75.64 -7.79
C SER A 257 -16.91 -76.69 -8.90
N VAL A 258 -16.36 -76.36 -10.08
CA VAL A 258 -16.17 -77.32 -11.19
C VAL A 258 -15.12 -78.37 -10.83
N GLU A 259 -13.99 -77.99 -10.25
CA GLU A 259 -12.92 -78.94 -9.91
C GLU A 259 -13.32 -79.87 -8.76
N VAL A 260 -14.11 -79.40 -7.78
CA VAL A 260 -14.78 -80.25 -6.76
C VAL A 260 -15.71 -81.27 -7.42
N LYS A 261 -16.55 -80.86 -8.37
CA LYS A 261 -17.49 -81.76 -9.06
C LYS A 261 -16.76 -82.85 -9.86
N ALA A 262 -15.64 -82.51 -10.51
CA ALA A 262 -14.80 -83.48 -11.21
C ALA A 262 -14.16 -84.50 -10.25
N VAL A 263 -13.62 -84.06 -9.11
CA VAL A 263 -13.08 -84.94 -8.05
C VAL A 263 -14.16 -85.86 -7.50
N SER A 264 -15.39 -85.37 -7.30
CA SER A 264 -16.54 -86.18 -6.88
C SER A 264 -16.92 -87.26 -7.90
N LYS A 265 -17.05 -86.90 -9.20
CA LYS A 265 -17.30 -87.85 -10.30
C LYS A 265 -16.22 -88.94 -10.40
N LEU A 266 -14.94 -88.58 -10.21
CA LEU A 266 -13.83 -89.54 -10.19
C LEU A 266 -13.84 -90.45 -8.94
N SER A 267 -14.29 -89.93 -7.79
CA SER A 267 -14.34 -90.69 -6.54
C SER A 267 -15.35 -91.84 -6.63
N SER A 268 -16.55 -91.58 -7.15
CA SER A 268 -17.57 -92.63 -7.34
C SER A 268 -17.17 -93.65 -8.41
N LEU A 269 -16.38 -93.25 -9.42
CA LEU A 269 -15.80 -94.17 -10.41
C LEU A 269 -14.73 -95.07 -9.78
N VAL A 270 -13.86 -94.54 -8.91
CA VAL A 270 -12.91 -95.34 -8.10
C VAL A 270 -13.64 -96.34 -7.21
N GLU A 271 -14.67 -95.90 -6.47
CA GLU A 271 -15.47 -96.79 -5.62
C GLU A 271 -16.13 -97.92 -6.42
N SER A 272 -16.67 -97.61 -7.60
CA SER A 272 -17.29 -98.58 -8.51
C SER A 272 -16.27 -99.62 -8.98
N LYS A 273 -15.16 -99.18 -9.60
CA LYS A 273 -14.08 -100.07 -10.07
C LYS A 273 -13.45 -100.91 -8.95
N LEU A 274 -13.27 -100.32 -7.76
CA LEU A 274 -12.76 -101.05 -6.59
C LEU A 274 -13.75 -102.13 -6.13
N SER A 275 -15.06 -101.89 -6.24
CA SER A 275 -16.08 -102.90 -5.92
C SER A 275 -16.06 -104.07 -6.92
N GLU A 276 -15.88 -103.78 -8.22
CA GLU A 276 -15.74 -104.78 -9.28
C GLU A 276 -14.48 -105.65 -9.08
N TYR A 277 -13.32 -105.02 -8.83
CA TYR A 277 -12.07 -105.73 -8.55
C TYR A 277 -12.15 -106.56 -7.25
N GLN A 278 -12.84 -106.06 -6.22
CA GLN A 278 -13.11 -106.88 -5.03
C GLN A 278 -14.03 -108.07 -5.35
N GLU A 279 -14.97 -107.95 -6.28
CA GLU A 279 -15.81 -109.08 -6.71
C GLU A 279 -15.03 -110.11 -7.53
N THR A 280 -14.18 -109.70 -8.47
CA THR A 280 -13.35 -110.64 -9.24
C THR A 280 -12.41 -111.39 -8.31
N ARG A 281 -11.72 -110.70 -7.38
CA ARG A 281 -10.90 -111.36 -6.34
C ARG A 281 -11.72 -112.29 -5.42
N LYS A 282 -12.99 -111.98 -5.12
CA LYS A 282 -13.89 -112.89 -4.37
C LYS A 282 -14.32 -114.11 -5.19
N LYS A 283 -14.38 -114.00 -6.53
CA LYS A 283 -14.70 -115.11 -7.45
C LYS A 283 -13.48 -116.02 -7.63
N GLU A 284 -12.34 -115.47 -8.04
CA GLU A 284 -11.04 -116.16 -8.08
C GLU A 284 -10.72 -116.91 -6.79
N LYS A 285 -10.87 -116.24 -5.63
CA LYS A 285 -10.59 -116.87 -4.34
C LYS A 285 -11.46 -118.10 -4.11
N LYS A 286 -12.76 -118.05 -4.44
CA LYS A 286 -13.67 -119.19 -4.32
C LYS A 286 -13.30 -120.31 -5.28
N GLU A 287 -12.86 -119.99 -6.50
CA GLU A 287 -12.40 -120.97 -7.48
C GLU A 287 -11.11 -121.68 -7.01
N LEU A 288 -10.16 -120.93 -6.45
CA LEU A 288 -8.96 -121.48 -5.81
C LEU A 288 -9.30 -122.31 -4.55
N GLU A 289 -10.22 -121.86 -3.70
CA GLU A 289 -10.68 -122.62 -2.53
C GLU A 289 -11.37 -123.92 -2.96
N ASN A 290 -12.24 -123.89 -3.98
CA ASN A 290 -12.86 -125.09 -4.57
C ASN A 290 -11.83 -126.04 -5.19
N SER A 291 -10.83 -125.51 -5.90
CA SER A 291 -9.75 -126.31 -6.50
C SER A 291 -8.89 -126.98 -5.42
N VAL A 292 -8.56 -126.27 -4.33
CA VAL A 292 -7.86 -126.84 -3.17
C VAL A 292 -8.70 -127.92 -2.50
N VAL A 293 -10.00 -127.71 -2.29
CA VAL A 293 -10.89 -128.74 -1.73
C VAL A 293 -10.90 -129.99 -2.62
N SER A 294 -11.12 -129.84 -3.92
CA SER A 294 -11.09 -130.95 -4.89
C SER A 294 -9.76 -131.71 -4.85
N LEU A 295 -8.62 -131.01 -4.85
CA LEU A 295 -7.30 -131.63 -4.72
C LEU A 295 -7.09 -132.35 -3.36
N THR A 296 -7.71 -131.88 -2.27
CA THR A 296 -7.68 -132.61 -0.99
C THR A 296 -8.58 -133.84 -0.97
N GLU A 297 -9.68 -133.84 -1.72
CA GLU A 297 -10.56 -134.99 -1.90
C GLU A 297 -9.89 -136.06 -2.78
N GLU A 298 -9.30 -135.68 -3.91
CA GLU A 298 -8.48 -136.58 -4.73
C GLU A 298 -7.32 -137.19 -3.92
N ASN A 299 -6.60 -136.40 -3.12
CA ASN A 299 -5.57 -136.92 -2.22
C ASN A 299 -6.14 -137.88 -1.17
N ARG A 300 -7.37 -137.67 -0.70
CA ARG A 300 -8.06 -138.56 0.25
C ARG A 300 -8.40 -139.90 -0.40
N ASP A 301 -8.84 -139.90 -1.65
CA ASP A 301 -9.18 -141.10 -2.40
C ASP A 301 -7.93 -141.86 -2.87
N ILE A 302 -6.86 -141.17 -3.27
CA ILE A 302 -5.54 -141.78 -3.49
C ILE A 302 -5.03 -142.42 -2.19
N ASN A 303 -5.20 -141.77 -1.04
CA ASN A 303 -4.83 -142.34 0.26
C ASN A 303 -5.72 -143.55 0.64
N SER A 304 -7.00 -143.55 0.23
CA SER A 304 -7.92 -144.69 0.38
C SER A 304 -7.48 -145.88 -0.49
N LEU A 305 -7.22 -145.65 -1.78
CA LEU A 305 -6.70 -146.64 -2.72
C LEU A 305 -5.36 -147.23 -2.26
N LEU A 306 -4.45 -146.40 -1.73
CA LEU A 306 -3.19 -146.87 -1.15
C LEU A 306 -3.41 -147.78 0.08
N ARG A 307 -4.41 -147.51 0.94
CA ARG A 307 -4.77 -148.41 2.04
C ARG A 307 -5.37 -149.72 1.53
N ILE A 308 -6.24 -149.67 0.52
CA ILE A 308 -6.82 -150.88 -0.10
C ILE A 308 -5.71 -151.75 -0.70
N ALA A 309 -4.81 -151.16 -1.49
CA ALA A 309 -3.65 -151.86 -2.08
C ALA A 309 -2.68 -152.41 -1.01
N LEU A 310 -2.49 -151.70 0.11
CA LEU A 310 -1.70 -152.20 1.24
C LEU A 310 -2.38 -153.38 1.96
N VAL A 311 -3.70 -153.36 2.12
CA VAL A 311 -4.48 -154.48 2.71
C VAL A 311 -4.51 -155.69 1.76
N GLU A 312 -4.66 -155.48 0.45
CA GLU A 312 -4.52 -156.55 -0.54
C GLU A 312 -3.10 -157.13 -0.52
N LYS A 313 -2.06 -156.31 -0.54
CA LYS A 313 -0.65 -156.74 -0.38
C LYS A 313 -0.46 -157.56 0.90
N GLU A 314 -1.01 -157.11 2.03
CA GLU A 314 -0.90 -157.83 3.30
C GLU A 314 -1.68 -159.16 3.26
N SER A 315 -2.79 -159.26 2.52
CA SER A 315 -3.51 -160.52 2.29
C SER A 315 -2.72 -161.50 1.40
N VAL A 316 -1.98 -160.97 0.41
CA VAL A 316 -1.04 -161.74 -0.43
C VAL A 316 0.16 -162.20 0.42
N GLU A 317 0.68 -161.37 1.32
CA GLU A 317 1.74 -161.78 2.26
C GLU A 317 1.24 -162.78 3.31
N LYS A 318 -0.01 -162.68 3.78
CA LYS A 318 -0.64 -163.65 4.70
C LYS A 318 -0.95 -165.00 4.05
N SER A 319 -1.16 -165.05 2.74
CA SER A 319 -1.26 -166.32 1.98
C SER A 319 0.12 -166.88 1.61
N LEU A 320 1.08 -166.03 1.22
CA LEU A 320 2.48 -166.40 0.97
C LEU A 320 3.17 -167.01 2.20
N ASN A 321 2.91 -166.47 3.39
CA ASN A 321 3.51 -166.94 4.65
C ASN A 321 3.02 -168.33 5.13
N ARG A 322 2.11 -169.00 4.41
CA ARG A 322 1.84 -170.44 4.61
C ARG A 322 2.75 -171.37 3.81
N LEU A 323 3.60 -170.84 2.91
CA LEU A 323 4.49 -171.62 2.04
C LEU A 323 5.98 -171.24 2.18
N LYS A 324 6.43 -170.81 3.37
CA LYS A 324 7.81 -170.35 3.63
C LYS A 324 8.67 -171.36 4.39
N GLY A 325 8.77 -172.59 3.84
CA GLY A 325 9.92 -173.47 4.02
C GLY A 325 10.53 -173.73 2.63
N HIS A 326 11.43 -172.85 2.18
CA HIS A 326 12.88 -173.11 2.08
C HIS A 326 13.26 -174.42 1.36
N ASN A 327 14.13 -174.44 0.33
CA ASN A 327 14.92 -173.31 -0.19
C ASN A 327 15.15 -173.31 -1.72
N GLU A 328 15.62 -172.15 -2.17
CA GLU A 328 16.07 -171.74 -3.51
C GLU A 328 16.85 -172.82 -4.30
N GLN A 329 16.86 -172.86 -5.63
CA GLN A 329 17.08 -171.72 -6.56
C GLN A 329 16.37 -171.89 -7.93
N LYS A 330 16.20 -170.76 -8.65
CA LYS A 330 15.88 -170.67 -10.11
C LYS A 330 14.59 -171.44 -10.53
N LYS A 331 13.41 -171.04 -10.08
CA LYS A 331 12.64 -169.86 -10.56
C LYS A 331 12.67 -169.71 -12.10
N GLY A 332 11.66 -170.27 -12.78
CA GLY A 332 11.46 -170.09 -14.23
C GLY A 332 10.11 -170.57 -14.81
N ALA A 333 9.14 -170.96 -13.96
CA ALA A 333 7.93 -171.67 -14.42
C ALA A 333 6.63 -171.27 -13.67
N ILE A 334 6.54 -170.05 -13.12
CA ILE A 334 5.31 -169.52 -12.49
C ILE A 334 5.11 -168.06 -12.90
N LEU A 335 4.55 -167.85 -14.10
CA LEU A 335 3.92 -166.59 -14.53
C LEU A 335 3.03 -166.82 -15.77
N GLN A 336 2.07 -167.75 -15.65
CA GLN A 336 1.22 -168.20 -16.76
C GLN A 336 -0.30 -168.02 -16.49
N ILE A 337 -0.66 -167.05 -15.65
CA ILE A 337 -2.02 -166.92 -15.06
C ILE A 337 -2.63 -165.52 -15.24
N ALA A 338 -1.87 -164.48 -15.63
CA ALA A 338 -2.25 -163.08 -15.41
C ALA A 338 -2.25 -162.16 -16.67
N GLU A 339 -2.67 -162.63 -17.85
CA GLU A 339 -2.75 -161.76 -19.05
C GLU A 339 -4.01 -161.94 -19.93
N ARG A 340 -5.03 -162.65 -19.44
CA ARG A 340 -6.40 -162.63 -19.98
C ARG A 340 -7.44 -162.71 -18.86
N GLY A 341 -7.77 -161.58 -18.24
CA GLY A 341 -8.74 -161.63 -17.13
C GLY A 341 -9.04 -160.34 -16.38
N LEU A 342 -9.32 -159.21 -17.03
CA LEU A 342 -10.21 -158.20 -16.42
C LEU A 342 -10.99 -157.35 -17.44
N GLN A 343 -11.98 -157.97 -18.09
CA GLN A 343 -13.17 -157.22 -18.47
C GLN A 343 -14.06 -157.05 -17.23
N LYS A 344 -14.86 -155.97 -17.22
CA LYS A 344 -16.13 -155.85 -16.47
C LYS A 344 -16.08 -155.48 -14.98
N VAL A 345 -15.57 -154.28 -14.68
CA VAL A 345 -16.17 -153.34 -13.68
C VAL A 345 -15.91 -151.89 -14.13
N GLY A 346 -16.86 -150.95 -14.12
CA GLY A 346 -18.32 -151.13 -14.10
C GLY A 346 -19.12 -150.27 -13.12
N PHE A 347 -18.91 -148.94 -13.09
CA PHE A 347 -19.82 -147.95 -12.46
C PHE A 347 -19.76 -146.64 -13.27
N GLY A 348 -20.84 -146.07 -13.81
CA GLY A 348 -22.12 -146.69 -14.14
C GLY A 348 -23.33 -146.27 -13.29
N PHE A 349 -23.90 -145.09 -13.57
CA PHE A 349 -25.31 -144.72 -13.29
C PHE A 349 -25.74 -143.78 -14.44
N MET A 350 -26.46 -144.29 -15.44
CA MET A 350 -27.91 -144.13 -15.67
C MET A 350 -28.35 -142.67 -15.96
N MET A 351 -28.79 -142.28 -17.17
CA MET A 351 -29.90 -142.76 -18.02
C MET A 351 -31.23 -142.05 -17.68
N GLY A 352 -31.79 -141.31 -18.64
CA GLY A 352 -32.94 -140.40 -18.47
C GLY A 352 -32.71 -139.11 -19.27
N THR A 353 -32.90 -139.03 -20.59
CA THR A 353 -34.18 -139.14 -21.36
C THR A 353 -35.05 -137.89 -21.21
N GLY A 354 -35.15 -137.09 -22.28
CA GLY A 354 -35.95 -135.85 -22.34
C GLY A 354 -35.35 -134.83 -23.33
N THR A 355 -35.33 -135.10 -24.63
CA THR A 355 -36.38 -134.74 -25.63
C THR A 355 -36.54 -133.24 -25.90
N ASN A 356 -36.30 -132.88 -27.17
CA ASN A 356 -36.97 -131.83 -27.95
C ASN A 356 -36.57 -130.35 -27.69
N GLU A 357 -35.96 -129.77 -28.74
CA GLU A 357 -36.32 -128.42 -29.24
C GLU A 357 -37.84 -128.20 -29.21
N PRO A 358 -38.33 -126.97 -28.92
CA PRO A 358 -37.98 -125.83 -29.76
C PRO A 358 -37.83 -124.48 -29.03
N SER A 359 -37.66 -123.43 -29.84
CA SER A 359 -38.17 -122.05 -29.70
C SER A 359 -38.75 -121.61 -28.33
N LEU A 360 -38.52 -120.38 -27.87
CA LEU A 360 -38.80 -119.19 -28.68
C LEU A 360 -38.12 -117.92 -28.14
N ASP A 361 -37.51 -117.12 -29.02
CA ASP A 361 -37.23 -115.70 -28.76
C ASP A 361 -38.54 -114.90 -28.77
N ASN A 362 -39.08 -114.60 -27.58
CA ASN A 362 -40.16 -113.64 -27.33
C ASN A 362 -40.46 -113.64 -25.81
N SER A 363 -41.05 -112.65 -25.15
CA SER A 363 -41.40 -111.24 -25.38
C SER A 363 -42.56 -110.95 -24.42
N GLY A 364 -42.68 -109.73 -23.89
CA GLY A 364 -43.88 -109.30 -23.16
C GLY A 364 -43.57 -108.13 -22.23
N ALA A 365 -44.42 -107.11 -22.11
CA ALA A 365 -45.82 -107.03 -22.53
C ALA A 365 -46.09 -105.97 -23.64
N ASN A 366 -46.94 -106.36 -24.59
CA ASN A 366 -48.21 -105.73 -25.01
C ASN A 366 -48.25 -104.22 -25.33
N ASN A 367 -48.91 -103.73 -26.40
CA ASN A 367 -49.67 -104.28 -27.54
C ASN A 367 -49.60 -103.23 -28.69
N GLY A 368 -49.93 -103.45 -29.97
CA GLY A 368 -50.87 -104.38 -30.61
C GLY A 368 -52.24 -103.68 -30.84
N GLY A 369 -52.72 -103.40 -32.06
CA GLY A 369 -52.21 -103.70 -33.41
C GLY A 369 -52.81 -102.80 -34.52
N LYS A 370 -52.88 -103.31 -35.77
CA LYS A 370 -53.28 -102.58 -36.99
C LYS A 370 -54.82 -102.52 -37.23
N SER A 371 -55.24 -101.79 -38.27
CA SER A 371 -56.65 -101.62 -38.66
C SER A 371 -57.17 -102.65 -39.68
N ASP A 372 -58.51 -102.68 -39.78
CA ASP A 372 -59.39 -103.10 -40.88
C ASP A 372 -59.43 -104.56 -41.37
N GLY A 373 -60.66 -105.11 -41.45
CA GLY A 373 -61.03 -106.20 -42.36
C GLY A 373 -62.08 -107.21 -41.87
N SER A 374 -63.38 -106.97 -42.19
CA SER A 374 -64.54 -107.92 -42.13
C SER A 374 -64.84 -108.65 -40.79
N GLU A 375 -66.09 -108.90 -40.38
CA GLU A 375 -67.36 -108.93 -41.12
C GLU A 375 -68.58 -108.70 -40.20
N CYS A 376 -69.69 -108.29 -40.82
CA CYS A 376 -71.13 -108.29 -40.45
C CYS A 376 -71.67 -108.56 -39.01
N GLU A 377 -72.80 -107.88 -38.74
CA GLU A 377 -73.86 -108.21 -37.75
C GLU A 377 -73.60 -108.00 -36.23
N GLU A 378 -73.47 -106.73 -35.79
CA GLU A 378 -74.23 -106.26 -34.60
C GLU A 378 -74.47 -104.72 -34.64
N GLU A 379 -75.46 -104.29 -35.42
CA GLU A 379 -75.76 -102.88 -35.74
C GLU A 379 -76.42 -102.05 -34.61
N VAL A 380 -75.81 -102.01 -33.42
CA VAL A 380 -76.14 -101.00 -32.38
C VAL A 380 -74.88 -100.47 -31.66
N VAL A 381 -73.86 -101.30 -31.43
CA VAL A 381 -72.76 -100.97 -30.49
C VAL A 381 -71.67 -100.08 -31.13
N SER A 382 -71.46 -100.16 -32.44
CA SER A 382 -70.39 -99.42 -33.15
C SER A 382 -70.57 -97.91 -33.20
N LEU A 383 -71.82 -97.40 -33.19
CA LEU A 383 -72.07 -95.96 -33.19
C LEU A 383 -71.78 -95.33 -31.82
N ALA A 384 -72.11 -96.02 -30.72
CA ALA A 384 -71.86 -95.53 -29.38
C ALA A 384 -70.35 -95.36 -29.10
N SER A 385 -69.53 -96.35 -29.46
CA SER A 385 -68.07 -96.32 -29.20
C SER A 385 -67.30 -95.35 -30.10
N THR A 386 -67.79 -95.05 -31.31
CA THR A 386 -67.23 -94.02 -32.18
C THR A 386 -67.60 -92.61 -31.70
N VAL A 387 -68.87 -92.38 -31.34
CA VAL A 387 -69.31 -91.11 -30.73
C VAL A 387 -68.61 -90.87 -29.40
N GLU A 388 -68.45 -91.87 -28.52
CA GLU A 388 -67.75 -91.70 -27.25
C GLU A 388 -66.27 -91.31 -27.46
N ARG A 389 -65.59 -91.90 -28.44
CA ARG A 389 -64.21 -91.56 -28.82
C ARG A 389 -64.10 -90.12 -29.34
N ILE A 390 -65.02 -89.71 -30.21
CA ILE A 390 -65.11 -88.34 -30.71
C ILE A 390 -65.38 -87.35 -29.55
N MET A 391 -66.29 -87.69 -28.63
CA MET A 391 -66.56 -86.87 -27.44
C MET A 391 -65.37 -86.79 -26.47
N LYS A 392 -64.57 -87.86 -26.34
CA LYS A 392 -63.32 -87.83 -25.55
C LYS A 392 -62.27 -86.94 -26.21
N ASN A 393 -62.07 -87.06 -27.53
CA ASN A 393 -61.14 -86.20 -28.28
C ASN A 393 -61.57 -84.72 -28.23
N LEU A 394 -62.84 -84.41 -28.51
CA LEU A 394 -63.36 -83.04 -28.43
C LEU A 394 -63.25 -82.45 -27.01
N ARG A 395 -63.41 -83.27 -25.95
CA ARG A 395 -63.18 -82.81 -24.57
C ARG A 395 -61.71 -82.48 -24.31
N LEU A 396 -60.78 -83.31 -24.79
CA LEU A 396 -59.33 -83.06 -24.69
C LEU A 396 -58.94 -81.79 -25.47
N GLU A 397 -59.43 -81.64 -26.69
CA GLU A 397 -59.24 -80.45 -27.53
C GLU A 397 -59.82 -79.19 -26.87
N ILE A 398 -61.03 -79.25 -26.31
CA ILE A 398 -61.61 -78.14 -25.53
C ILE A 398 -60.76 -77.81 -24.29
N THR A 399 -60.14 -78.78 -23.61
CA THR A 399 -59.20 -78.49 -22.51
C THR A 399 -57.89 -77.88 -22.99
N GLN A 400 -57.34 -78.34 -24.13
CA GLN A 400 -56.11 -77.79 -24.72
C GLN A 400 -56.31 -76.35 -25.24
N LEU A 401 -57.42 -76.08 -25.92
CA LEU A 401 -57.79 -74.74 -26.36
C LEU A 401 -58.05 -73.79 -25.18
N ARG A 402 -58.59 -74.29 -24.06
CA ARG A 402 -58.75 -73.49 -22.83
C ARG A 402 -57.41 -73.20 -22.15
N THR A 403 -56.50 -74.15 -22.05
CA THR A 403 -55.17 -73.89 -21.48
C THR A 403 -54.35 -72.96 -22.35
N SER A 404 -54.39 -73.12 -23.68
CA SER A 404 -53.71 -72.21 -24.62
C SER A 404 -54.32 -70.80 -24.62
N LEU A 405 -55.64 -70.67 -24.44
CA LEU A 405 -56.28 -69.35 -24.27
C LEU A 405 -55.85 -68.66 -22.97
N GLU A 406 -55.70 -69.41 -21.87
CA GLU A 406 -55.27 -68.85 -20.58
C GLU A 406 -53.78 -68.53 -20.55
N GLU A 407 -52.95 -69.34 -21.22
CA GLU A 407 -51.54 -69.05 -21.51
C GLU A 407 -51.39 -67.77 -22.36
N SER A 408 -52.17 -67.66 -23.44
CA SER A 408 -52.22 -66.46 -24.29
C SER A 408 -52.64 -65.20 -23.52
N ARG A 409 -53.57 -65.33 -22.57
CA ARG A 409 -53.97 -64.24 -21.66
C ARG A 409 -52.85 -63.85 -20.71
N SER A 410 -52.20 -64.81 -20.04
CA SER A 410 -51.11 -64.51 -19.10
C SER A 410 -49.91 -63.87 -19.81
N ASP A 411 -49.63 -64.25 -21.06
CA ASP A 411 -48.63 -63.58 -21.88
C ASP A 411 -49.05 -62.17 -22.33
N THR A 412 -50.34 -61.95 -22.60
CA THR A 412 -50.88 -60.62 -22.89
C THR A 412 -50.78 -59.70 -21.66
N GLU A 413 -51.13 -60.18 -20.48
CA GLU A 413 -50.98 -59.47 -19.20
C GLU A 413 -49.50 -59.20 -18.88
N ARG A 414 -48.61 -60.17 -19.14
CA ARG A 414 -47.16 -60.00 -19.00
C ARG A 414 -46.64 -58.89 -19.91
N LEU A 415 -47.01 -58.89 -21.20
CA LEU A 415 -46.65 -57.85 -22.17
C LEU A 415 -47.23 -56.48 -21.80
N GLN A 416 -48.48 -56.42 -21.32
CA GLN A 416 -49.09 -55.19 -20.82
C GLN A 416 -48.29 -54.64 -19.63
N SER A 417 -47.97 -55.46 -18.62
CA SER A 417 -47.18 -55.02 -17.46
C SER A 417 -45.76 -54.57 -17.83
N LEU A 418 -45.17 -55.11 -18.90
CA LEU A 418 -43.90 -54.66 -19.46
C LEU A 418 -44.04 -53.29 -20.14
N THR A 419 -45.12 -53.11 -20.91
CA THR A 419 -45.44 -51.87 -21.62
C THR A 419 -45.74 -50.74 -20.64
N GLU A 420 -46.49 -51.01 -19.56
CA GLU A 420 -46.79 -50.06 -18.49
C GLU A 420 -45.51 -49.63 -17.74
N LYS A 421 -44.61 -50.57 -17.41
CA LYS A 421 -43.30 -50.26 -16.81
C LYS A 421 -42.41 -49.44 -17.74
N GLN A 422 -42.43 -49.71 -19.04
CA GLN A 422 -41.72 -48.90 -20.03
C GLN A 422 -42.32 -47.50 -20.13
N ALA A 423 -43.64 -47.35 -20.18
CA ALA A 423 -44.32 -46.06 -20.22
C ALA A 423 -44.05 -45.22 -18.95
N GLN A 424 -44.09 -45.84 -17.76
CA GLN A 424 -43.71 -45.21 -16.51
C GLN A 424 -42.26 -44.71 -16.57
N LYS A 425 -41.30 -45.58 -16.90
CA LYS A 425 -39.88 -45.19 -16.99
C LYS A 425 -39.62 -44.09 -18.03
N ILE A 426 -40.36 -44.09 -19.15
CA ILE A 426 -40.30 -43.00 -20.14
C ILE A 426 -40.81 -41.69 -19.52
N SER A 427 -41.92 -41.71 -18.76
CA SER A 427 -42.42 -40.50 -18.09
C SER A 427 -41.47 -39.98 -17.00
N GLU A 428 -40.87 -40.86 -16.20
CA GLU A 428 -39.86 -40.51 -15.19
C GLU A 428 -38.62 -39.89 -15.82
N ASN A 429 -38.06 -40.52 -16.87
CA ASN A 429 -36.96 -39.96 -17.65
C ASN A 429 -37.33 -38.60 -18.29
N THR A 430 -38.58 -38.42 -18.74
CA THR A 430 -39.05 -37.17 -19.37
C THR A 430 -39.15 -36.02 -18.37
N LEU A 431 -39.46 -36.31 -17.09
CA LEU A 431 -39.40 -35.31 -16.03
C LEU A 431 -37.95 -34.98 -15.67
N TYR A 432 -37.09 -35.99 -15.50
CA TYR A 432 -35.68 -35.79 -15.18
C TYR A 432 -34.92 -34.99 -16.26
N ILE A 433 -35.23 -35.20 -17.54
CA ILE A 433 -34.66 -34.40 -18.64
C ILE A 433 -35.04 -32.92 -18.48
N LYS A 434 -36.30 -32.61 -18.13
CA LYS A 434 -36.74 -31.21 -17.89
C LYS A 434 -36.08 -30.59 -16.67
N GLU A 435 -35.92 -31.34 -15.59
CA GLU A 435 -35.17 -30.87 -14.41
C GLU A 435 -33.71 -30.53 -14.74
N LEU A 436 -33.11 -31.20 -15.72
CA LEU A 436 -31.79 -30.86 -16.25
C LEU A 436 -31.83 -29.64 -17.19
N GLU A 437 -32.82 -29.52 -18.08
CA GLU A 437 -33.02 -28.35 -18.96
C GLU A 437 -33.28 -27.06 -18.16
N ASP A 438 -34.13 -27.12 -17.13
CA ASP A 438 -34.39 -26.02 -16.19
C ASP A 438 -33.12 -25.66 -15.40
N ARG A 439 -32.32 -26.65 -14.99
CA ARG A 439 -31.04 -26.41 -14.31
C ARG A 439 -29.98 -25.80 -15.25
N GLU A 440 -29.92 -26.24 -16.51
CA GLU A 440 -28.99 -25.69 -17.52
C GLU A 440 -29.33 -24.23 -17.82
N THR A 441 -30.61 -23.90 -18.01
CA THR A 441 -31.05 -22.52 -18.28
C THR A 441 -30.83 -21.59 -17.09
N LEU A 442 -31.05 -22.04 -15.85
CA LEU A 442 -30.70 -21.27 -14.65
C LEU A 442 -29.19 -21.05 -14.49
N LEU A 443 -28.36 -22.06 -14.78
CA LEU A 443 -26.90 -21.92 -14.76
C LEU A 443 -26.38 -20.99 -15.87
N ALA A 444 -27.01 -21.00 -17.05
CA ALA A 444 -26.71 -20.06 -18.12
C ALA A 444 -27.04 -18.61 -17.73
N GLN A 445 -28.22 -18.36 -17.14
CA GLN A 445 -28.61 -17.04 -16.64
C GLN A 445 -27.62 -16.51 -15.59
N HIS A 446 -27.29 -17.32 -14.58
CA HIS A 446 -26.31 -16.95 -13.55
C HIS A 446 -24.91 -16.71 -14.13
N ALA A 447 -24.51 -17.43 -15.19
CA ALA A 447 -23.25 -17.16 -15.88
C ALA A 447 -23.28 -15.85 -16.69
N GLU A 448 -24.42 -15.49 -17.31
CA GLU A 448 -24.60 -14.20 -17.97
C GLU A 448 -24.61 -13.03 -16.98
N GLU A 449 -25.25 -13.19 -15.81
CA GLU A 449 -25.25 -12.21 -14.71
C GLU A 449 -23.83 -11.94 -14.18
N LEU A 450 -23.05 -13.00 -13.87
CA LEU A 450 -21.65 -12.85 -13.47
C LEU A 450 -20.79 -12.21 -14.58
N LEU A 451 -21.06 -12.50 -15.85
CA LEU A 451 -20.38 -11.86 -17.00
C LEU A 451 -20.81 -10.41 -17.25
N LEU A 452 -21.82 -9.88 -16.54
CA LEU A 452 -22.14 -8.46 -16.50
C LEU A 452 -21.46 -7.79 -15.29
N GLU A 453 -21.52 -8.41 -14.10
CA GLU A 453 -20.83 -7.93 -12.89
C GLU A 453 -19.30 -7.82 -13.09
N ILE A 454 -18.69 -8.80 -13.78
CA ILE A 454 -17.27 -8.75 -14.16
C ILE A 454 -16.96 -7.54 -15.07
N LYS A 455 -17.85 -7.18 -16.00
CA LYS A 455 -17.63 -6.02 -16.89
C LYS A 455 -17.79 -4.70 -16.16
N GLU A 456 -18.81 -4.59 -15.30
CA GLU A 456 -19.02 -3.39 -14.49
C GLU A 456 -17.83 -3.16 -13.54
N THR A 457 -17.32 -4.21 -12.90
CA THR A 457 -16.12 -4.14 -12.05
C THR A 457 -14.82 -3.92 -12.85
N GLU A 458 -14.69 -4.43 -14.08
CA GLU A 458 -13.58 -4.06 -14.98
C GLU A 458 -13.62 -2.57 -15.38
N GLU A 459 -14.80 -2.02 -15.65
CA GLU A 459 -14.99 -0.59 -15.92
C GLU A 459 -14.73 0.28 -14.68
N GLU A 460 -15.13 -0.17 -13.48
CA GLU A 460 -14.76 0.45 -12.20
C GLU A 460 -13.24 0.51 -12.04
N VAL A 461 -12.55 -0.63 -12.21
CA VAL A 461 -11.08 -0.73 -12.11
C VAL A 461 -10.39 0.14 -13.16
N ALA A 462 -10.95 0.28 -14.36
CA ALA A 462 -10.46 1.21 -15.38
C ALA A 462 -10.62 2.68 -14.95
N ARG A 463 -11.77 3.06 -14.39
CA ARG A 463 -12.01 4.41 -13.83
C ARG A 463 -11.05 4.74 -12.68
N TRP A 464 -10.88 3.83 -11.73
CA TRP A 464 -9.93 4.00 -10.61
C TRP A 464 -8.48 4.11 -11.10
N ARG A 465 -8.06 3.29 -12.08
CA ARG A 465 -6.73 3.38 -12.69
C ARG A 465 -6.50 4.76 -13.32
N GLN A 466 -7.45 5.27 -14.08
CA GLN A 466 -7.36 6.60 -14.70
C GLN A 466 -7.27 7.72 -13.66
N ALA A 467 -8.02 7.63 -12.56
CA ALA A 467 -7.93 8.58 -11.46
C ALA A 467 -6.53 8.59 -10.83
N CYS A 468 -5.97 7.43 -10.50
CA CYS A 468 -4.61 7.31 -9.96
C CYS A 468 -3.53 7.83 -10.93
N GLU A 469 -3.68 7.61 -12.23
CA GLU A 469 -2.77 8.16 -13.25
C GLU A 469 -2.79 9.69 -13.28
N LEU A 470 -3.98 10.30 -13.17
CA LEU A 470 -4.15 11.76 -13.09
C LEU A 470 -3.60 12.35 -11.79
N GLU A 471 -3.79 11.67 -10.64
CA GLU A 471 -3.19 12.07 -9.36
C GLU A 471 -1.67 12.00 -9.38
N VAL A 472 -1.09 10.96 -9.98
CA VAL A 472 0.36 10.83 -10.17
C VAL A 472 0.89 11.94 -11.07
N GLU A 473 0.20 12.30 -12.15
CA GLU A 473 0.62 13.40 -13.03
C GLU A 473 0.50 14.77 -12.34
N ALA A 474 -0.57 15.02 -11.59
CA ALA A 474 -0.70 16.21 -10.75
C ALA A 474 0.43 16.29 -9.70
N GLY A 475 0.78 15.15 -9.08
CA GLY A 475 1.90 15.02 -8.15
C GLY A 475 3.25 15.39 -8.78
N LYS A 476 3.54 14.95 -10.01
CA LYS A 476 4.75 15.35 -10.75
C LYS A 476 4.80 16.87 -10.96
N ASN A 477 3.71 17.47 -11.45
CA ASN A 477 3.63 18.91 -11.70
C ASN A 477 3.90 19.72 -10.42
N VAL A 478 3.33 19.31 -9.28
CA VAL A 478 3.59 19.93 -7.97
C VAL A 478 5.04 19.77 -7.52
N ILE A 479 5.68 18.63 -7.79
CA ILE A 479 7.11 18.43 -7.50
C ILE A 479 7.98 19.36 -8.37
N GLU A 480 7.71 19.44 -9.68
CA GLU A 480 8.45 20.33 -10.57
C GLU A 480 8.33 21.80 -10.17
N ASP A 481 7.13 22.26 -9.80
CA ASP A 481 6.94 23.64 -9.36
C ASP A 481 7.62 23.94 -8.01
N ARG A 482 7.66 22.96 -7.11
CA ARG A 482 8.46 23.05 -5.88
C ARG A 482 9.96 23.10 -6.17
N ASP A 483 10.46 22.36 -7.15
CA ASP A 483 11.87 22.42 -7.56
C ASP A 483 12.21 23.73 -8.29
N LYS A 484 11.30 24.27 -9.10
CA LYS A 484 11.41 25.63 -9.69
C LYS A 484 11.55 26.67 -8.57
N VAL A 485 10.65 26.68 -7.58
CA VAL A 485 10.72 27.58 -6.41
C VAL A 485 12.00 27.36 -5.59
N ALA A 486 12.39 26.11 -5.34
CA ALA A 486 13.63 25.80 -4.62
C ALA A 486 14.88 26.27 -5.37
N SER A 487 14.88 26.28 -6.71
CA SER A 487 15.98 26.82 -7.52
C SER A 487 16.08 28.35 -7.40
N VAL A 488 14.95 29.07 -7.38
CA VAL A 488 14.90 30.53 -7.18
C VAL A 488 15.37 30.89 -5.78
N LEU A 489 14.85 30.22 -4.75
CA LEU A 489 15.26 30.46 -3.36
C LEU A 489 16.75 30.17 -3.13
N LYS A 490 17.31 29.13 -3.77
CA LYS A 490 18.77 28.88 -3.78
C LYS A 490 19.53 30.05 -4.43
N GLN A 491 19.05 30.57 -5.56
CA GLN A 491 19.68 31.70 -6.24
C GLN A 491 19.64 32.99 -5.38
N GLU A 492 18.54 33.24 -4.66
CA GLU A 492 18.40 34.38 -3.75
C GLU A 492 19.25 34.23 -2.48
N LEU A 493 19.38 33.01 -1.96
CA LEU A 493 20.28 32.69 -0.86
C LEU A 493 21.76 32.92 -1.25
N GLU A 494 22.19 32.57 -2.47
CA GLU A 494 23.55 32.88 -2.93
C GLU A 494 23.74 34.38 -3.22
N LYS A 495 22.75 35.09 -3.77
CA LYS A 495 22.79 36.56 -3.92
C LYS A 495 22.96 37.27 -2.57
N THR A 496 22.21 36.84 -1.55
CA THR A 496 22.26 37.46 -0.20
C THR A 496 23.54 37.11 0.56
N LYS A 497 24.06 35.89 0.42
CA LYS A 497 25.43 35.53 0.88
C LYS A 497 26.50 36.44 0.25
N ALA A 498 26.50 36.58 -1.07
CA ALA A 498 27.49 37.42 -1.76
C ALA A 498 27.40 38.90 -1.32
N ALA A 499 26.19 39.43 -1.11
CA ALA A 499 26.00 40.77 -0.56
C ALA A 499 26.52 40.91 0.89
N LEU A 500 26.34 39.87 1.71
CA LEU A 500 26.85 39.80 3.09
C LEU A 500 28.39 39.69 3.13
N ASP A 501 29.01 38.92 2.24
CA ASP A 501 30.47 38.85 2.14
C ASP A 501 31.09 40.20 1.71
N ILE A 502 30.43 40.91 0.79
CA ILE A 502 30.80 42.27 0.39
C ILE A 502 30.64 43.27 1.55
N SER A 503 29.59 43.16 2.36
CA SER A 503 29.40 44.05 3.52
C SER A 503 30.37 43.74 4.66
N ASN A 504 30.66 42.46 4.93
CA ASN A 504 31.69 42.01 5.86
C ASN A 504 33.10 42.47 5.41
N GLY A 505 33.41 42.41 4.12
CA GLY A 505 34.66 42.97 3.56
C GLY A 505 34.77 44.48 3.79
N LYS A 506 33.70 45.23 3.54
CA LYS A 506 33.62 46.68 3.83
C LYS A 506 33.73 47.00 5.33
N LEU A 507 33.23 46.12 6.19
CA LEU A 507 33.33 46.25 7.65
C LEU A 507 34.77 46.07 8.12
N LYS A 508 35.46 45.01 7.68
CA LYS A 508 36.89 44.77 7.97
C LYS A 508 37.78 45.95 7.54
N LEU A 509 37.56 46.49 6.33
CA LEU A 509 38.30 47.67 5.86
C LEU A 509 38.05 48.92 6.73
N LYS A 510 36.86 49.05 7.35
CA LYS A 510 36.59 50.12 8.33
C LYS A 510 37.26 49.87 9.68
N GLU A 511 37.33 48.62 10.13
CA GLU A 511 38.05 48.23 11.35
C GLU A 511 39.56 48.47 11.21
N GLU A 512 40.14 48.07 10.08
CA GLU A 512 41.54 48.34 9.72
C GLU A 512 41.84 49.84 9.63
N LEU A 513 40.95 50.63 9.00
CA LEU A 513 41.07 52.08 8.92
C LEU A 513 40.95 52.75 10.30
N ALA A 514 40.04 52.28 11.16
CA ALA A 514 39.89 52.77 12.53
C ALA A 514 41.13 52.43 13.38
N ALA A 515 41.67 51.22 13.26
CA ALA A 515 42.92 50.81 13.91
C ALA A 515 44.11 51.66 13.45
N ALA A 516 44.22 51.92 12.13
CA ALA A 516 45.24 52.80 11.57
C ALA A 516 45.09 54.25 12.05
N ALA A 517 43.85 54.77 12.15
CA ALA A 517 43.57 56.11 12.67
C ALA A 517 43.95 56.23 14.16
N MET A 518 43.58 55.25 14.99
CA MET A 518 43.98 55.20 16.41
C MET A 518 45.51 55.09 16.57
N ALA A 519 46.19 54.30 15.74
CA ALA A 519 47.64 54.20 15.74
C ALA A 519 48.32 55.53 15.34
N ALA A 520 47.77 56.23 14.33
CA ALA A 520 48.24 57.55 13.89
C ALA A 520 48.01 58.63 14.96
N GLN A 521 46.85 58.64 15.61
CA GLN A 521 46.56 59.51 16.75
C GLN A 521 47.56 59.26 17.89
N ALA A 522 47.74 58.01 18.31
CA ALA A 522 48.69 57.67 19.37
C ALA A 522 50.16 57.96 18.98
N ALA A 523 50.50 58.04 17.70
CA ALA A 523 51.81 58.52 17.24
C ALA A 523 51.92 60.04 17.34
N ALA A 524 50.87 60.78 16.95
CA ALA A 524 50.81 62.23 17.06
C ALA A 524 50.84 62.71 18.52
N GLU A 525 50.10 62.05 19.42
CA GLU A 525 50.08 62.35 20.87
C GLU A 525 51.47 62.15 21.50
N ARG A 526 52.16 61.05 21.18
CA ARG A 526 53.57 60.85 21.61
C ARG A 526 54.49 61.93 21.05
N SER A 527 54.29 62.36 19.80
CA SER A 527 55.08 63.45 19.21
C SER A 527 54.82 64.81 19.88
N LEU A 528 53.59 65.04 20.36
CA LEU A 528 53.23 66.25 21.12
C LEU A 528 53.85 66.20 22.52
N GLN A 529 53.72 65.08 23.24
CA GLN A 529 54.37 64.87 24.54
C GLN A 529 55.89 65.06 24.48
N LEU A 530 56.54 64.62 23.40
CA LEU A 530 57.98 64.85 23.16
C LEU A 530 58.32 66.30 22.77
N ALA A 531 57.37 67.08 22.26
CA ALA A 531 57.55 68.51 22.03
C ALA A 531 57.38 69.29 23.34
N ASP A 532 56.37 68.93 24.15
CA ASP A 532 56.09 69.54 25.45
C ASP A 532 57.21 69.26 26.46
N SER A 533 57.77 68.04 26.51
CA SER A 533 58.90 67.73 27.39
C SER A 533 60.14 68.56 27.02
N ARG A 534 60.46 68.67 25.72
CA ARG A 534 61.54 69.54 25.23
C ARG A 534 61.27 71.02 25.51
N ALA A 535 60.02 71.46 25.41
CA ALA A 535 59.64 72.83 25.75
C ALA A 535 59.78 73.10 27.26
N ALA A 536 59.50 72.12 28.11
CA ALA A 536 59.74 72.20 29.55
C ALA A 536 61.25 72.23 29.88
N GLU A 537 62.06 71.36 29.27
CA GLU A 537 63.53 71.37 29.39
C GLU A 537 64.12 72.73 28.97
N LEU A 538 63.63 73.30 27.86
CA LEU A 538 64.04 74.62 27.39
C LEU A 538 63.60 75.75 28.33
N ARG A 539 62.41 75.68 28.93
CA ARG A 539 61.96 76.64 29.96
C ARG A 539 62.88 76.60 31.17
N VAL A 540 63.13 75.42 31.74
CA VAL A 540 64.08 75.26 32.87
C VAL A 540 65.47 75.76 32.50
N ARG A 541 65.93 75.57 31.25
CA ARG A 541 67.22 76.12 30.80
C ARG A 541 67.21 77.64 30.66
N ILE A 542 66.10 78.25 30.24
CA ILE A 542 65.93 79.71 30.18
C ILE A 542 65.83 80.31 31.59
N GLU A 543 65.12 79.65 32.50
CA GLU A 543 65.01 80.03 33.91
C GLU A 543 66.38 79.98 34.60
N GLU A 544 67.17 78.92 34.37
CA GLU A 544 68.54 78.82 34.87
C GLU A 544 69.47 79.89 34.27
N LEU A 545 69.34 80.20 32.98
CA LEU A 545 70.12 81.28 32.35
C LEU A 545 69.69 82.67 32.86
N THR A 546 68.41 82.85 33.17
CA THR A 546 67.87 84.07 33.80
C THR A 546 68.39 84.22 35.23
N ARG A 547 68.38 83.14 36.03
CA ARG A 547 69.00 83.10 37.36
C ARG A 547 70.51 83.40 37.29
N GLN A 548 71.22 82.87 36.29
CA GLN A 548 72.64 83.18 36.08
C GLN A 548 72.86 84.65 35.68
N LEU A 549 71.94 85.27 34.94
CA LEU A 549 71.96 86.72 34.68
C LEU A 549 71.67 87.54 35.94
N GLU A 550 70.69 87.16 36.76
CA GLU A 550 70.38 87.82 38.04
C GLU A 550 71.52 87.67 39.06
N GLU A 551 72.19 86.51 39.09
CA GLU A 551 73.41 86.29 39.88
C GLU A 551 74.60 87.10 39.36
N ALA A 552 74.77 87.23 38.04
CA ALA A 552 75.80 88.08 37.46
C ALA A 552 75.53 89.57 37.77
N GLU A 553 74.29 90.03 37.59
CA GLU A 553 73.85 91.40 37.83
C GLU A 553 73.90 91.75 39.33
N SER A 554 73.58 90.83 40.23
CA SER A 554 73.70 91.04 41.69
C SER A 554 75.16 91.01 42.17
N ARG A 555 76.04 90.21 41.55
CA ARG A 555 77.49 90.30 41.76
C ARG A 555 78.05 91.63 41.22
N GLU A 556 77.55 92.12 40.09
CA GLU A 556 77.91 93.44 39.54
C GLU A 556 77.42 94.59 40.43
N ARG A 557 76.17 94.53 40.93
CA ARG A 557 75.62 95.48 41.94
C ARG A 557 76.47 95.55 43.21
N ASN A 558 77.00 94.42 43.69
CA ASN A 558 77.92 94.40 44.83
C ASN A 558 79.34 94.90 44.49
N HIS A 559 79.71 95.01 43.22
CA HIS A 559 81.08 95.34 42.77
C HIS A 559 81.22 96.48 41.76
N ARG A 560 80.24 97.38 41.59
CA ARG A 560 80.50 98.81 41.28
C ARG A 560 79.31 99.76 41.49
N LYS A 561 79.66 101.05 41.65
CA LYS A 561 78.72 102.18 41.70
C LYS A 561 77.95 102.29 40.38
N VAL A 562 76.63 102.32 40.51
CA VAL A 562 75.60 102.71 39.53
C VAL A 562 76.12 103.43 38.27
N ARG A 563 75.90 102.80 37.12
CA ARG A 563 75.60 103.49 35.86
C ARG A 563 74.43 102.77 35.19
N HIS A 564 73.25 103.37 35.20
CA HIS A 564 72.15 102.90 34.34
C HIS A 564 72.55 103.10 32.89
N ILE A 565 72.83 102.01 32.18
CA ILE A 565 72.97 102.00 30.72
C ILE A 565 71.66 101.43 30.18
N CYS A 566 70.73 102.33 29.83
CA CYS A 566 69.47 101.97 29.22
C CYS A 566 69.70 101.32 27.85
N TRP A 567 69.19 100.11 27.66
CA TRP A 567 69.39 99.35 26.43
C TRP A 567 68.54 99.91 25.28
N PRO A 568 69.13 100.36 24.16
CA PRO A 568 68.37 100.96 23.07
C PRO A 568 67.75 99.88 22.17
N TRP A 569 66.41 99.75 22.21
CA TRP A 569 65.65 98.97 21.25
C TRP A 569 65.87 99.50 19.82
N ARG A 570 66.69 98.81 19.02
CA ARG A 570 66.70 99.00 17.56
C ARG A 570 65.63 98.12 16.93
N VAL A 571 64.66 98.75 16.27
CA VAL A 571 63.69 98.08 15.41
C VAL A 571 64.41 97.44 14.22
N LEU A 572 64.72 96.14 14.31
CA LEU A 572 65.26 95.37 13.19
C LEU A 572 64.16 95.05 12.18
N LYS A 573 63.85 96.04 11.36
CA LYS A 573 62.99 95.92 10.18
C LYS A 573 63.70 95.12 9.09
N VAL A 574 63.59 93.80 9.14
CA VAL A 574 64.16 92.88 8.14
C VAL A 574 63.10 92.57 7.07
N ASN A 575 63.40 92.87 5.81
CA ASN A 575 62.53 92.57 4.68
C ASN A 575 62.62 91.08 4.29
N PRO A 576 61.51 90.41 3.95
CA PRO A 576 61.51 89.00 3.55
C PRO A 576 61.64 88.83 2.02
N ALA A 577 62.82 88.43 1.53
CA ALA A 577 62.97 87.81 0.20
C ALA A 577 64.31 87.08 0.03
N ASN A 578 64.23 85.77 -0.21
CA ASN A 578 65.19 84.94 -0.97
C ASN A 578 66.63 84.76 -0.38
N ASN A 579 67.31 83.62 -0.51
CA ASN A 579 66.98 82.37 -1.21
C ASN A 579 67.86 81.19 -0.72
N THR A 580 67.31 79.96 -0.76
CA THR A 580 68.01 78.65 -1.00
C THR A 580 69.17 78.21 -0.07
N ASP A 581 69.45 76.92 0.18
CA ASP A 581 68.85 75.67 -0.32
C ASP A 581 69.03 74.52 0.68
N THR A 582 68.04 73.61 0.79
CA THR A 582 68.29 72.16 0.90
C THR A 582 66.99 71.36 0.74
N ARG A 583 67.06 70.32 -0.11
CA ARG A 583 66.01 69.38 -0.49
C ARG A 583 65.21 68.79 0.67
N VAL A 584 63.87 68.76 0.53
CA VAL A 584 63.08 67.52 0.30
C VAL A 584 61.70 67.89 -0.28
N GLN A 585 60.99 66.90 -0.84
CA GLN A 585 59.86 67.05 -1.77
C GLN A 585 58.69 67.94 -1.29
N ARG A 586 58.11 68.68 -2.25
CA ARG A 586 56.79 69.31 -2.09
C ARG A 586 55.71 68.24 -2.13
N VAL A 587 54.85 68.18 -1.12
CA VAL A 587 53.49 67.65 -1.26
C VAL A 587 52.54 68.84 -1.17
N ARG A 588 51.78 69.10 -2.24
CA ARG A 588 50.70 70.10 -2.18
C ARG A 588 49.62 69.60 -1.23
N ARG A 589 49.18 70.44 -0.29
CA ARG A 589 47.87 70.27 0.35
C ARG A 589 46.82 70.40 -0.75
N MET A 590 46.18 69.30 -1.13
CA MET A 590 44.92 69.36 -1.88
C MET A 590 43.79 69.36 -0.87
N LEU A 591 42.85 70.29 -1.04
CA LEU A 591 41.54 70.21 -0.39
C LEU A 591 40.73 69.12 -1.13
N PRO A 592 40.18 68.12 -0.45
CA PRO A 592 39.20 67.23 -1.07
C PRO A 592 37.87 67.97 -1.25
N GLU A 593 37.42 68.11 -2.49
CA GLU A 593 36.08 68.61 -2.81
C GLU A 593 35.04 67.54 -2.42
N MET A 594 34.29 67.76 -1.34
CA MET A 594 33.20 66.88 -0.92
C MET A 594 31.94 67.05 -1.80
N GLN A 595 32.03 66.81 -3.11
CA GLN A 595 30.86 66.92 -3.99
C GLN A 595 30.88 66.03 -5.25
N ALA A 596 31.07 64.73 -5.06
CA ALA A 596 30.67 63.71 -6.05
C ALA A 596 30.28 62.39 -5.36
N LEU A 597 29.07 61.88 -5.68
CA LEU A 597 28.52 60.51 -5.53
C LEU A 597 27.03 60.49 -5.13
N LEU A 598 26.20 61.17 -5.90
CA LEU A 598 24.78 60.84 -6.04
C LEU A 598 24.44 60.83 -7.53
N HIS A 599 24.53 59.66 -8.16
CA HIS A 599 23.74 59.17 -9.31
C HIS A 599 24.32 57.84 -9.80
N TYR A 600 23.74 56.74 -9.35
CA TYR A 600 23.70 55.49 -10.10
C TYR A 600 22.46 54.72 -9.67
N ASN A 601 21.44 54.71 -10.53
CA ASN A 601 20.28 53.84 -10.39
C ASN A 601 20.51 52.60 -11.27
N VAL A 602 20.47 51.43 -10.66
CA VAL A 602 20.10 50.13 -11.26
C VAL A 602 19.28 49.41 -10.20
#